data_AF-A0A0G4MV65-F1
#
_entry.id   AF-A0A0G4MV65-F1
#
_cell.length_a   1.000
_cell.length_b   1.000
_cell.length_c   1.000
_cell.angle_alpha   90.00
_cell.angle_beta   90.00
_cell.angle_gamma   90.00
#
_symmetry.space_group_name_H-M   'P 1'
#
loop_
_entity.id
_entity.type
_entity.pdbx_description
1 polymer ?
#
loop_
_entity_poly.entity_id
_entity_poly.type
_entity_poly.pdbx_seq_one_letter_code
_entity_poly.pdbx_strand_id
1 'polypeptide(L)'
;MLAVAALHLRSFNPDDKDLARASHSYMASSLSAYCASLNEGINESNAEALFLTATLIAFQSSASRIFIRDDANPADPSSVYTLPLSWFHAFQGVKTVVASSWPWLRSSGIVIPIIDSQPVLQLDLDGCAPTSFFGHLLTDLDDELAAEPCP
;
A
#
# COMPACT_ATOMS: atom_id res chain seq x y z
N MET A 1 -12.46 -1.06 -8.13
CA MET A 1 -13.35 0.09 -7.79
C MET A 1 -14.32 -0.23 -6.67
N LEU A 2 -15.21 -1.23 -6.81
CA LEU A 2 -16.21 -1.56 -5.78
C LEU A 2 -15.61 -1.88 -4.40
N ALA A 3 -14.48 -2.59 -4.35
CA ALA A 3 -13.76 -2.87 -3.11
C ALA A 3 -13.33 -1.59 -2.36
N VAL A 4 -12.84 -0.58 -3.10
CA VAL A 4 -12.42 0.72 -2.56
C VAL A 4 -13.62 1.56 -2.15
N ALA A 5 -14.70 1.55 -2.94
CA ALA A 5 -15.94 2.24 -2.58
C ALA A 5 -16.57 1.67 -1.31
N ALA A 6 -16.61 0.34 -1.18
CA ALA A 6 -17.08 -0.34 0.03
C ALA A 6 -16.17 -0.03 1.24
N LEU A 7 -14.85 0.03 1.04
CA LEU A 7 -13.91 0.42 2.10
C LEU A 7 -14.11 1.87 2.54
N HIS A 8 -14.33 2.78 1.60
CA HIS A 8 -14.63 4.18 1.89
C HIS A 8 -15.97 4.32 2.61
N LEU A 9 -17.02 3.58 2.22
CA LEU A 9 -18.29 3.57 2.95
C LEU A 9 -18.13 3.01 4.37
N ARG A 10 -17.27 2.00 4.57
CA ARG A 10 -16.94 1.45 5.89
C ARG A 10 -16.31 2.51 6.79
N SER A 11 -15.54 3.48 6.28
CA SER A 11 -14.99 4.54 7.14
C SER A 11 -16.06 5.48 7.71
N PHE A 12 -17.24 5.56 7.08
CA PHE A 12 -18.39 6.31 7.63
C PHE A 12 -19.31 5.43 8.49
N ASN A 13 -19.31 4.11 8.26
CA ASN A 13 -20.17 3.15 8.96
C ASN A 13 -19.33 1.94 9.43
N PRO A 14 -18.49 2.10 10.46
CA PRO A 14 -17.50 1.08 10.85
C PRO A 14 -18.13 -0.21 11.39
N ASP A 15 -19.32 -0.13 12.01
CA ASP A 15 -20.02 -1.27 12.61
C ASP A 15 -20.77 -2.15 11.60
N ASP A 16 -20.87 -1.70 10.34
CA ASP A 16 -21.56 -2.45 9.29
C ASP A 16 -20.68 -3.61 8.79
N LYS A 17 -20.99 -4.80 9.31
CA LYS A 17 -20.30 -6.06 8.96
C LYS A 17 -20.54 -6.48 7.51
N ASP A 18 -21.64 -6.05 6.89
CA ASP A 18 -21.93 -6.38 5.50
C ASP A 18 -21.06 -5.56 4.55
N LEU A 19 -20.78 -4.29 4.88
CA LEU A 19 -19.77 -3.48 4.17
C LEU A 19 -18.37 -4.08 4.28
N ALA A 20 -17.99 -4.58 5.46
CA ALA A 20 -16.72 -5.25 5.66
C ALA A 20 -16.58 -6.52 4.82
N ARG A 21 -17.63 -7.36 4.76
CA ARG A 21 -17.67 -8.56 3.90
C ARG A 21 -17.68 -8.20 2.42
N ALA A 22 -18.45 -7.19 2.02
CA ALA A 22 -18.52 -6.73 0.64
C ALA A 22 -17.16 -6.22 0.14
N SER A 23 -16.46 -5.40 0.94
CA SER A 23 -15.12 -4.90 0.60
C SER A 23 -14.13 -6.05 0.37
N HIS A 24 -14.11 -7.06 1.26
CA HIS A 24 -13.28 -8.24 1.09
C HIS A 24 -13.67 -9.08 -0.13
N SER A 25 -14.96 -9.34 -0.33
CA SER A 25 -15.45 -10.12 -1.47
C SER A 25 -15.07 -9.47 -2.80
N TYR A 26 -15.34 -8.17 -2.95
CA TYR A 26 -14.97 -7.43 -4.16
C TYR A 26 -13.46 -7.35 -4.36
N MET A 27 -12.67 -7.27 -3.28
CA MET A 27 -11.21 -7.31 -3.40
C MET A 27 -10.75 -8.69 -3.90
N ALA A 28 -11.26 -9.78 -3.33
CA ALA A 28 -10.93 -11.14 -3.76
C ALA A 28 -11.28 -11.37 -5.23
N SER A 29 -12.46 -10.94 -5.66
CA SER A 29 -12.86 -11.01 -7.08
C SER A 29 -11.95 -10.16 -7.98
N SER A 30 -11.59 -8.95 -7.55
CA SER A 30 -10.69 -8.07 -8.30
C SER A 30 -9.30 -8.69 -8.44
N LEU A 31 -8.77 -9.30 -7.38
CA LEU A 31 -7.47 -9.97 -7.39
C LEU A 31 -7.48 -11.19 -8.32
N SER A 32 -8.54 -11.99 -8.28
CA SER A 32 -8.68 -13.16 -9.17
C SER A 32 -8.71 -12.74 -10.64
N ALA A 33 -9.49 -11.71 -10.98
CA ALA A 33 -9.56 -11.20 -12.35
C ALA A 33 -8.22 -10.60 -12.79
N TYR A 34 -7.59 -9.84 -11.91
CA TYR A 34 -6.27 -9.26 -12.15
C TYR A 34 -5.20 -10.32 -12.41
N CYS A 35 -5.13 -11.38 -11.59
CA CYS A 35 -4.21 -12.50 -11.80
C CYS A 35 -4.49 -13.24 -13.11
N ALA A 36 -5.76 -13.43 -13.47
CA ALA A 36 -6.12 -14.04 -14.76
C ALA A 36 -5.60 -13.20 -15.94
N SER A 37 -5.84 -11.89 -15.93
CA SER A 37 -5.34 -10.98 -16.97
C SER A 37 -3.82 -10.87 -17.01
N LEU A 38 -3.13 -10.98 -15.87
CA LEU A 38 -1.67 -11.04 -15.86
C LEU A 38 -1.13 -12.33 -16.50
N ASN A 39 -1.78 -13.46 -16.26
CA ASN A 39 -1.40 -14.75 -16.84
C ASN A 39 -1.60 -14.80 -18.36
N GLU A 40 -2.53 -14.00 -18.89
CA GLU A 40 -2.73 -13.80 -20.33
C GLU A 40 -1.64 -12.90 -20.96
N GLY A 41 -0.82 -12.25 -20.13
CA GLY A 41 0.23 -11.35 -20.54
C GLY A 41 -0.22 -9.89 -20.69
N ILE A 42 0.75 -8.99 -20.58
CA ILE A 42 0.53 -7.55 -20.71
C ILE A 42 0.65 -7.15 -22.18
N ASN A 43 -0.32 -6.38 -22.66
CA ASN A 43 -0.38 -5.83 -24.01
C ASN A 43 -1.02 -4.44 -24.01
N GLU A 44 -1.08 -3.79 -25.17
CA GLU A 44 -1.62 -2.43 -25.32
C GLU A 44 -3.06 -2.28 -24.82
N SER A 45 -3.90 -3.28 -25.06
CA SER A 45 -5.33 -3.22 -24.74
C SER A 45 -5.63 -3.37 -23.25
N ASN A 46 -4.73 -3.98 -22.47
CA ASN A 46 -4.94 -4.25 -21.05
C ASN A 46 -3.95 -3.52 -20.12
N ALA A 47 -2.89 -2.91 -20.65
CA ALA A 47 -1.85 -2.24 -19.87
C ALA A 47 -2.40 -1.20 -18.89
N GLU A 48 -3.29 -0.31 -19.35
CA GLU A 48 -3.90 0.73 -18.52
C GLU A 48 -4.78 0.12 -17.42
N ALA A 49 -5.60 -0.86 -17.78
CA ALA A 49 -6.50 -1.53 -16.84
C ALA A 49 -5.71 -2.28 -15.75
N LEU A 50 -4.64 -2.98 -16.13
CA LEU A 50 -3.74 -3.67 -15.20
C LEU A 50 -3.03 -2.69 -14.27
N PHE A 51 -2.50 -1.59 -14.80
CA PHE A 51 -1.87 -0.53 -14.00
C PHE A 51 -2.83 0.08 -12.98
N LEU A 52 -4.02 0.49 -13.43
CA LEU A 52 -5.04 1.08 -12.55
C LEU A 52 -5.53 0.08 -11.51
N THR A 53 -5.73 -1.18 -11.89
CA THR A 53 -6.15 -2.24 -10.96
C THR A 53 -5.08 -2.52 -9.91
N ALA A 54 -3.80 -2.62 -10.31
CA ALA A 54 -2.69 -2.77 -9.37
C ALA A 54 -2.61 -1.58 -8.39
N THR A 55 -2.79 -0.36 -8.89
CA THR A 55 -2.80 0.86 -8.06
C THR A 55 -3.95 0.83 -7.04
N LEU A 56 -5.16 0.41 -7.44
CA LEU A 56 -6.29 0.27 -6.53
C LEU A 56 -6.10 -0.83 -5.48
N ILE A 57 -5.43 -1.94 -5.84
CA ILE A 57 -5.04 -2.99 -4.89
C ILE A 57 -4.06 -2.44 -3.85
N ALA A 58 -3.03 -1.71 -4.28
CA ALA A 58 -2.08 -1.07 -3.37
C ALA A 58 -2.76 -0.05 -2.45
N PHE A 59 -3.66 0.78 -2.99
CA PHE A 59 -4.42 1.74 -2.19
C PHE A 59 -5.28 1.03 -1.13
N GLN A 60 -6.04 0.00 -1.51
CA GLN A 60 -6.88 -0.74 -0.56
C GLN A 60 -6.03 -1.46 0.51
N SER A 61 -4.89 -2.03 0.13
CA SER A 61 -3.96 -2.67 1.08
C SER A 61 -3.39 -1.65 2.08
N SER A 62 -3.21 -0.41 1.64
CA SER A 62 -2.81 0.71 2.52
C SER A 62 -3.97 1.11 3.46
N ALA A 63 -5.13 1.39 2.88
CA ALA A 63 -6.27 1.98 3.59
C ALA A 63 -6.94 0.99 4.55
N SER A 64 -6.92 -0.30 4.23
CA SER A 64 -7.47 -1.35 5.10
C SER A 64 -6.78 -1.42 6.47
N ARG A 65 -5.54 -0.93 6.59
CA ARG A 65 -4.84 -0.87 7.88
C ARG A 65 -5.54 -0.05 8.95
N ILE A 66 -6.30 0.97 8.56
CA ILE A 66 -7.08 1.78 9.52
C ILE A 66 -7.99 0.86 10.35
N PHE A 67 -8.47 -0.24 9.75
CA PHE A 67 -9.36 -1.19 10.38
C PHE A 67 -8.66 -2.41 11.01
N ILE A 68 -7.38 -2.69 10.68
CA ILE A 68 -6.62 -3.82 11.26
C ILE A 68 -6.40 -3.62 12.76
N ARG A 69 -6.30 -2.36 13.20
CA ARG A 69 -6.12 -2.03 14.62
C ARG A 69 -7.39 -2.30 15.44
N ASP A 70 -8.56 -2.30 14.82
CA ASP A 70 -9.85 -2.59 15.47
C ASP A 70 -10.10 -4.11 15.62
N ASP A 71 -9.46 -4.94 14.79
CA ASP A 71 -9.60 -6.40 14.80
C ASP A 71 -8.56 -7.11 15.69
N ALA A 72 -7.65 -6.37 16.34
CA ALA A 72 -6.61 -6.92 17.22
C ALA A 72 -7.21 -7.47 18.52
N ASN A 73 -6.87 -8.71 18.88
CA ASN A 73 -7.37 -9.34 20.10
C ASN A 73 -6.61 -8.81 21.32
N PRO A 74 -7.24 -8.04 22.22
CA PRO A 74 -6.54 -7.43 23.36
C PRO A 74 -5.94 -8.45 24.34
N ALA A 75 -6.35 -9.72 24.27
CA ALA A 75 -5.79 -10.81 25.06
C ALA A 75 -4.49 -11.41 24.50
N ASP A 76 -4.12 -11.09 23.25
CA ASP A 76 -2.91 -11.59 22.60
C ASP A 76 -1.89 -10.45 22.44
N PRO A 77 -0.78 -10.45 23.21
CA PRO A 77 0.25 -9.42 23.12
C PRO A 77 0.99 -9.43 21.78
N SER A 78 0.90 -10.52 20.99
CA SER A 78 1.44 -10.57 19.62
C SER A 78 0.52 -9.90 18.58
N SER A 79 -0.75 -9.63 18.94
CA SER A 79 -1.70 -8.95 18.05
C SER A 79 -1.55 -7.43 18.02
N VAL A 80 -0.78 -6.86 18.95
CA VAL A 80 -0.64 -5.40 19.15
C VAL A 80 0.02 -4.72 17.93
N TYR A 81 0.88 -5.45 17.20
CA TYR A 81 1.51 -4.93 16.00
C TYR A 81 1.85 -6.05 15.00
N THR A 82 1.20 -6.04 13.84
CA THR A 82 1.56 -6.90 12.70
C THR A 82 2.35 -6.09 11.69
N LEU A 83 3.52 -6.61 11.28
CA LEU A 83 4.32 -5.97 10.24
C LEU A 83 3.50 -5.92 8.93
N PRO A 84 3.42 -4.77 8.27
CA PRO A 84 2.47 -4.59 7.18
C PRO A 84 3.03 -5.02 5.82
N LEU A 85 3.37 -6.29 5.73
CA LEU A 85 3.96 -6.88 4.53
C LEU A 85 3.01 -6.80 3.33
N SER A 86 1.70 -6.94 3.54
CA SER A 86 0.67 -6.86 2.49
C SER A 86 0.70 -5.54 1.72
N TRP A 87 0.92 -4.43 2.42
CA TRP A 87 1.05 -3.11 1.82
C TRP A 87 2.31 -3.02 0.97
N PHE A 88 3.45 -3.41 1.57
CA PHE A 88 4.74 -3.37 0.89
C PHE A 88 4.73 -4.22 -0.39
N HIS A 89 4.21 -5.45 -0.31
CA HIS A 89 4.11 -6.35 -1.47
C HIS A 89 3.19 -5.80 -2.56
N ALA A 90 2.06 -5.19 -2.21
CA ALA A 90 1.18 -4.57 -3.19
C ALA A 90 1.88 -3.43 -3.95
N PHE A 91 2.66 -2.60 -3.26
CA PHE A 91 3.45 -1.54 -3.89
C PHE A 91 4.55 -2.07 -4.82
N GLN A 92 5.23 -3.15 -4.44
CA GLN A 92 6.18 -3.81 -5.34
C GLN A 92 5.47 -4.35 -6.59
N GLY A 93 4.27 -4.92 -6.43
CA GLY A 93 3.43 -5.37 -7.55
C GLY A 93 3.12 -4.24 -8.55
N VAL A 94 2.76 -3.05 -8.06
CA VAL A 94 2.54 -1.86 -8.92
C VAL A 94 3.80 -1.51 -9.70
N LYS A 95 4.97 -1.47 -9.05
CA LYS A 95 6.25 -1.17 -9.74
C LYS A 95 6.53 -2.16 -10.86
N THR A 96 6.32 -3.46 -10.61
CA THR A 96 6.51 -4.50 -11.62
C THR A 96 5.57 -4.29 -12.82
N VAL A 97 4.28 -4.03 -12.57
CA VAL A 97 3.32 -3.76 -13.64
C VAL A 97 3.73 -2.54 -14.45
N VAL A 98 4.11 -1.44 -13.79
CA VAL A 98 4.57 -0.23 -14.47
C VAL A 98 5.77 -0.53 -15.35
N ALA A 99 6.79 -1.21 -14.83
CA ALA A 99 7.98 -1.54 -15.61
C ALA A 99 7.64 -2.40 -16.83
N SER A 100 6.78 -3.41 -16.67
CA SER A 100 6.39 -4.32 -17.73
C SER A 100 5.39 -3.73 -18.74
N SER A 101 4.60 -2.73 -18.34
CA SER A 101 3.59 -2.08 -19.19
C SER A 101 4.02 -0.71 -19.73
N TRP A 102 5.19 -0.20 -19.31
CA TRP A 102 5.70 1.12 -19.67
C TRP A 102 5.66 1.45 -21.16
N PRO A 103 5.95 0.52 -22.10
CA PRO A 103 5.88 0.80 -23.54
C PRO A 103 4.51 1.34 -23.99
N TRP A 104 3.42 0.92 -23.34
CA TRP A 104 2.06 1.37 -23.64
C TRP A 104 1.62 2.52 -22.74
N LEU A 105 2.05 2.53 -21.47
CA LEU A 105 1.68 3.60 -20.53
C LEU A 105 2.28 4.96 -20.89
N ARG A 106 3.49 4.99 -21.46
CA ARG A 106 4.21 6.23 -21.81
C ARG A 106 3.55 7.06 -22.92
N SER A 107 2.54 6.53 -23.60
CA SER A 107 1.74 7.21 -24.61
C SER A 107 0.26 7.27 -24.24
N SER A 108 -0.10 6.81 -23.03
CA SER A 108 -1.48 6.78 -22.56
C SER A 108 -1.98 8.19 -22.25
N GLY A 109 -3.08 8.58 -22.89
CA GLY A 109 -3.80 9.82 -22.58
C GLY A 109 -4.56 9.77 -21.25
N ILE A 110 -4.65 8.61 -20.60
CA ILE A 110 -5.36 8.42 -19.32
C ILE A 110 -4.37 8.38 -18.15
N VAL A 111 -3.28 7.62 -18.29
CA VAL A 111 -2.35 7.36 -17.18
C VAL A 111 -1.38 8.51 -16.94
N ILE A 112 -0.88 9.17 -17.99
CA ILE A 112 0.05 10.31 -17.84
C ILE A 112 -0.56 11.44 -17.01
N PRO A 113 -1.78 11.92 -17.29
CA PRO A 113 -2.41 12.95 -16.46
C PRO A 113 -2.56 12.54 -14.99
N ILE A 114 -2.81 11.25 -14.71
CA ILE A 114 -2.92 10.74 -13.34
C ILE A 114 -1.57 10.82 -12.63
N ILE A 115 -0.48 10.42 -13.28
CA ILE A 115 0.88 10.50 -12.73
C ILE A 115 1.26 11.96 -12.49
N ASP A 116 1.04 12.83 -13.47
CA ASP A 116 1.40 14.25 -13.40
C ASP A 116 0.57 15.03 -12.38
N SER A 117 -0.65 14.57 -12.07
CA SER A 117 -1.50 15.16 -11.04
C SER A 117 -1.06 14.87 -9.60
N GLN A 118 -0.14 13.92 -9.40
CA GLN A 118 0.33 13.60 -8.06
C GLN A 118 1.30 14.69 -7.57
N PRO A 119 1.15 15.19 -6.33
CA PRO A 119 2.13 16.10 -5.76
C PRO A 119 3.48 15.40 -5.71
N VAL A 120 4.57 16.13 -5.95
CA VAL A 120 5.92 15.60 -5.80
C VAL A 120 6.05 15.04 -4.39
N LEU A 121 6.37 13.75 -4.31
CA LEU A 121 6.67 13.09 -3.05
C LEU A 121 7.97 13.71 -2.50
N GLN A 122 7.83 14.69 -1.61
CA GLN A 122 8.96 15.21 -0.85
C GLN A 122 9.36 14.16 0.17
N LEU A 123 10.29 13.29 -0.23
CA LEU A 123 10.98 12.39 0.69
C LEU A 123 12.00 13.24 1.44
N ASP A 124 11.76 13.49 2.72
CA ASP A 124 12.78 13.96 3.64
C ASP A 124 13.78 12.82 3.87
N LEU A 125 14.85 12.81 3.07
CA LEU A 125 15.90 11.79 3.11
C LEU A 125 16.88 12.02 4.27
N ASP A 126 16.78 13.15 4.97
CA ASP A 126 17.56 13.46 6.17
C ASP A 126 16.94 12.78 7.41
N GLY A 127 16.67 11.47 7.30
CA GLY A 127 16.07 10.64 8.35
C GLY A 127 16.93 10.56 9.62
N CYS A 128 18.21 10.90 9.53
CA CYS A 128 19.15 10.96 10.66
C CYS A 128 19.33 12.38 11.22
N ALA A 129 18.69 13.41 10.65
CA ALA A 129 18.78 14.75 11.22
C ALA A 129 18.09 14.77 12.60
N PRO A 130 18.61 15.53 13.58
CA PRO A 130 17.96 15.70 14.89
C PRO A 130 16.53 16.26 14.80
N THR A 131 16.23 16.94 13.69
CA THR A 131 14.91 17.50 13.37
C THR A 131 13.96 16.51 12.69
N SER A 132 14.44 15.33 12.33
CA SER A 132 13.62 14.28 11.70
C SER A 132 12.63 13.68 12.71
N PHE A 133 11.53 13.12 12.20
CA PHE A 133 10.47 12.55 13.02
C PHE A 133 10.98 11.50 14.04
N PHE A 134 11.95 10.68 13.64
CA PHE A 134 12.61 9.70 14.51
C PHE A 134 13.96 10.16 15.05
N GLY A 135 14.41 11.37 14.73
CA GLY A 135 15.74 11.87 15.12
C GLY A 135 15.96 11.90 16.64
N HIS A 136 14.90 12.13 17.40
CA HIS A 136 14.93 12.06 18.86
C HIS A 136 15.25 10.66 19.40
N LEU A 137 14.93 9.59 18.67
CA LEU A 137 15.26 8.21 19.06
C LEU A 137 16.72 7.86 18.82
N LEU A 138 17.42 8.66 18.02
CA LEU A 138 18.85 8.52 17.73
C LEU A 138 19.70 9.43 18.63
N THR A 139 19.08 10.19 19.53
CA THR A 139 19.79 11.01 20.52
C THR A 139 20.46 10.09 21.53
N ASP A 140 21.72 10.35 21.86
CA ASP A 140 22.56 9.57 22.78
C ASP A 140 22.91 8.13 22.33
N LEU A 141 22.50 7.71 21.12
CA LEU A 141 22.81 6.38 20.58
C LEU A 141 24.32 6.14 20.42
N ASP A 142 25.07 7.18 20.01
CA ASP A 142 26.53 7.10 19.86
C ASP A 142 27.23 6.91 21.23
N ASP A 143 26.70 7.54 22.28
CA ASP A 143 27.21 7.43 23.64
C ASP A 143 26.88 6.05 24.25
N GLU A 144 25.68 5.51 23.97
CA GLU A 144 25.30 4.15 24.34
C GLU A 144 26.16 3.09 23.63
N LEU A 145 26.43 3.25 22.32
CA LEU A 145 27.33 2.36 21.59
C LEU A 145 28.77 2.42 22.11
N ALA A 146 29.25 3.61 22.47
CA ALA A 146 30.59 3.78 23.03
C ALA A 146 30.73 3.17 24.43
N ALA A 147 29.62 3.05 25.16
CA ALA A 147 29.54 2.43 26.48
C ALA A 147 29.35 0.90 26.42
N GLU A 148 29.04 0.32 25.25
CA GLU A 148 28.99 -1.14 25.12
C GLU A 148 30.38 -1.77 25.29
N PRO A 149 30.53 -2.75 26.18
CA PRO A 149 31.79 -3.48 26.31
C PRO A 149 32.03 -4.32 25.06
N CYS A 150 33.18 -4.10 24.41
CA CYS A 150 33.65 -4.92 23.31
C CYS A 150 33.72 -6.41 23.73
N PRO A 151 33.31 -7.37 22.87
CA PRO A 151 33.39 -8.80 23.18
C PRO A 151 34.83 -9.31 23.37
#